data_AF-K4III1-F1
#
_entry.id   AF-K4III1-F1
#
_cell.length_a   1.000
_cell.length_b   1.000
_cell.length_c   1.000
_cell.angle_alpha   90.00
_cell.angle_beta   90.00
_cell.angle_gamma   90.00
#
_symmetry.space_group_name_H-M   'P 1'
#
loop_
_entity.id
_entity.type
_entity.pdbx_description
1 polymer ?
#
loop_
_entity_poly.entity_id
_entity_poly.type
_entity_poly.pdbx_seq_one_letter_code
_entity_poly.pdbx_strand_id
1 'polypeptide(L)'
;MRGDFQARFCERLGVKFPLSTRPHHVIANSINKMQVPEWNTYYPSLSSATKKQKEFYSELVSALEKGKKIEIEENLSYIFVYLYKSVKEFVKRKKIEPLINKFERIYKFYGSNEKISLYISAWLKDAFLYISDFDNAWIYLKEGKCGSIEDIIYVRGNCTETDIRGEEILQILGSQSGLTKFGNENIEQVTELISIFLKDFHFENKINYTEYFLKQFDYGNITEEDFEELKEYYTNESDYQMWYSEYKKTQNSKYPYPKQYHHYLFAGAPLTTPYFKRDTIPYIVSVALHNKFKEIIRESENTVRSEKNLPLVGEGWISETELYYKIHNEFQNEKVVHHGKPLWLKRQHLDIYFPNKNIGIEYQGVQHQKPVDFFGGEESFKKQQRLDKKKQKLCKDNGCDLIYVFENYDFEDVISKIKSAL
;
A
#
# COMPACT_ATOMS: atom_id res chain seq x y z
N MET A 1 -21.43 21.04 -16.64
CA MET A 1 -20.72 19.75 -16.58
C MET A 1 -19.51 19.83 -15.63
N ARG A 2 -19.73 20.06 -14.33
CA ARG A 2 -18.67 20.20 -13.30
C ARG A 2 -18.86 19.27 -12.08
N GLY A 3 -19.82 18.35 -12.16
CA GLY A 3 -20.12 17.41 -11.07
C GLY A 3 -19.43 16.04 -11.19
N ASP A 4 -18.79 15.74 -12.33
CA ASP A 4 -18.37 14.38 -12.66
C ASP A 4 -16.90 14.05 -12.31
N PHE A 5 -16.12 15.04 -11.86
CA PHE A 5 -14.71 14.83 -11.46
C PHE A 5 -14.56 14.48 -9.96
N GLN A 6 -15.49 14.94 -9.13
CA GLN A 6 -15.48 14.72 -7.68
C GLN A 6 -15.99 13.32 -7.30
N ALA A 7 -16.84 12.71 -8.12
CA ALA A 7 -17.31 11.34 -7.93
C ALA A 7 -16.23 10.29 -8.28
N ARG A 8 -15.39 10.57 -9.29
CA ARG A 8 -14.36 9.64 -9.78
C ARG A 8 -13.13 9.54 -8.87
N PHE A 9 -12.91 10.51 -7.98
CA PHE A 9 -11.83 10.44 -6.98
C PHE A 9 -12.16 9.43 -5.87
N CYS A 10 -13.44 9.28 -5.51
CA CYS A 10 -13.89 8.32 -4.49
C CYS A 10 -13.89 6.86 -4.98
N GLU A 11 -14.12 6.62 -6.28
CA GLU A 11 -14.08 5.25 -6.85
C GLU A 11 -12.67 4.66 -6.94
N ARG A 12 -11.61 5.49 -7.01
CA ARG A 12 -10.21 5.03 -7.09
C ARG A 12 -9.61 4.53 -5.77
N LEU A 13 -10.28 4.76 -4.63
CA LEU A 13 -9.79 4.33 -3.31
C LEU A 13 -10.26 2.93 -2.88
N GLY A 14 -11.01 2.20 -3.71
CA GLY A 14 -11.36 0.79 -3.45
C GLY A 14 -12.25 0.54 -2.21
N VAL A 15 -12.71 1.57 -1.52
CA VAL A 15 -13.61 1.44 -0.36
C VAL A 15 -15.04 1.32 -0.87
N LYS A 16 -15.49 0.08 -1.11
CA LYS A 16 -16.92 -0.22 -1.26
C LYS A 16 -17.58 -0.01 0.11
N PHE A 17 -18.41 1.02 0.25
CA PHE A 17 -19.32 1.13 1.39
C PHE A 17 -20.32 -0.05 1.32
N PRO A 18 -20.42 -0.89 2.36
CA PRO A 18 -21.46 -1.90 2.40
C PRO A 18 -22.84 -1.21 2.49
N LEU A 19 -23.70 -1.56 1.53
CA LEU A 19 -25.13 -1.30 1.59
C LEU A 19 -25.71 -1.91 2.88
N SER A 20 -26.59 -1.15 3.53
CA SER A 20 -27.22 -1.52 4.79
C SER A 20 -27.86 -2.90 4.74
N THR A 21 -27.44 -3.80 5.63
CA THR A 21 -28.23 -4.98 5.99
C THR A 21 -28.86 -4.71 7.36
N ARG A 22 -30.21 -4.58 7.40
CA ARG A 22 -30.99 -4.81 8.62
C ARG A 22 -30.74 -6.27 9.05
N PRO A 23 -30.65 -6.62 10.35
CA PRO A 23 -31.88 -6.89 11.11
C PRO A 23 -31.82 -6.89 12.67
N HIS A 24 -33.03 -7.08 13.22
CA HIS A 24 -33.44 -7.62 14.52
C HIS A 24 -33.54 -6.72 15.76
N HIS A 25 -34.81 -6.43 16.08
CA HIS A 25 -35.30 -5.99 17.38
C HIS A 25 -34.79 -6.90 18.52
N VAL A 26 -34.13 -6.30 19.50
CA VAL A 26 -34.06 -6.82 20.86
C VAL A 26 -34.76 -5.79 21.75
N ILE A 27 -35.86 -6.22 22.37
CA ILE A 27 -36.62 -5.44 23.34
C ILE A 27 -35.83 -5.46 24.66
N ALA A 28 -35.43 -4.28 25.14
CA ALA A 28 -34.95 -4.12 26.51
C ALA A 28 -35.53 -2.84 27.14
N ASN A 29 -36.23 -3.11 28.24
CA ASN A 29 -36.90 -2.27 29.22
C ASN A 29 -36.58 -0.77 29.31
N SER A 30 -37.69 -0.04 29.49
CA SER A 30 -37.87 1.38 29.71
C SER A 30 -37.06 1.95 30.89
N ILE A 31 -36.08 2.78 30.57
CA ILE A 31 -35.68 3.93 31.37
C ILE A 31 -36.06 5.14 30.50
N ASN A 32 -36.66 6.17 31.11
CA ASN A 32 -37.13 7.38 30.46
C ASN A 32 -35.96 8.15 29.80
N LYS A 33 -35.48 7.64 28.66
CA LYS A 33 -34.47 8.25 27.81
C LYS A 33 -35.16 9.39 27.08
N MET A 34 -34.64 10.60 27.25
CA MET A 34 -34.92 11.70 26.35
C MET A 34 -34.70 11.19 24.92
N GLN A 35 -35.76 11.07 24.13
CA GLN A 35 -35.68 10.51 22.79
C GLN A 35 -34.81 11.44 21.95
N VAL A 36 -33.62 10.98 21.54
CA VAL A 36 -32.71 11.75 20.70
C VAL A 36 -33.45 12.08 19.40
N PRO A 37 -33.69 13.36 19.06
CA PRO A 37 -34.42 13.68 17.85
C PRO A 37 -33.60 13.21 16.65
N GLU A 38 -34.19 12.38 15.79
CA GLU A 38 -33.49 11.79 14.65
C GLU A 38 -32.88 12.89 13.77
N TRP A 39 -31.58 12.79 13.49
CA TRP A 39 -30.89 13.69 12.60
C TRP A 39 -29.67 13.00 11.99
N ASN A 40 -29.86 12.43 10.79
CA ASN A 40 -28.80 11.79 10.03
C ASN A 40 -28.86 12.23 8.56
N THR A 41 -28.25 13.38 8.27
CA THR A 41 -28.29 14.02 6.95
C THR A 41 -26.89 14.33 6.46
N TYR A 42 -26.72 14.38 5.14
CA TYR A 42 -25.47 14.80 4.54
C TYR A 42 -25.30 16.32 4.66
N TYR A 43 -24.12 16.79 5.07
CA TYR A 43 -23.83 18.20 5.39
C TYR A 43 -24.88 18.87 6.31
N PRO A 44 -25.07 18.37 7.53
CA PRO A 44 -26.07 18.91 8.45
C PRO A 44 -25.78 20.37 8.81
N SER A 45 -26.83 21.16 8.97
CA SER A 45 -26.75 22.58 9.34
C SER A 45 -27.84 22.94 10.35
N LEU A 46 -27.55 23.87 11.27
CA LEU A 46 -28.60 24.36 12.18
C LEU A 46 -29.71 25.12 11.43
N SER A 47 -29.44 25.68 10.26
CA SER A 47 -30.47 26.32 9.44
C SER A 47 -31.55 25.33 9.00
N SER A 48 -31.17 24.09 8.66
CA SER A 48 -32.09 23.04 8.22
C SER A 48 -32.67 22.21 9.39
N ALA A 49 -32.28 22.49 10.63
CA ALA A 49 -32.69 21.72 11.80
C ALA A 49 -34.08 22.13 12.31
N THR A 50 -34.87 21.14 12.73
CA THR A 50 -36.14 21.33 13.45
C THR A 50 -35.91 21.98 14.82
N LYS A 51 -36.97 22.51 15.43
CA LYS A 51 -36.90 23.09 16.78
C LYS A 51 -36.36 22.10 17.81
N LYS A 52 -36.86 20.86 17.82
CA LYS A 52 -36.40 19.79 18.74
C LYS A 52 -34.91 19.46 18.55
N GLN A 53 -34.44 19.38 17.29
CA GLN A 53 -33.03 19.15 17.00
C GLN A 53 -32.15 20.32 17.48
N LYS A 54 -32.60 21.58 17.35
CA LYS A 54 -31.86 22.75 17.84
C LYS A 54 -31.77 22.78 19.37
N GLU A 55 -32.86 22.42 20.05
CA GLU A 55 -32.92 22.31 21.52
C GLU A 55 -31.95 21.23 22.00
N PHE A 56 -32.05 20.01 21.46
CA PHE A 56 -31.13 18.92 21.79
C PHE A 56 -29.68 19.25 21.46
N TYR A 57 -29.41 19.88 20.31
CA TYR A 57 -28.04 20.32 19.96
C TYR A 57 -27.48 21.31 21.00
N SER A 58 -28.30 22.22 21.53
CA SER A 58 -27.86 23.19 22.55
C SER A 58 -27.52 22.50 23.87
N GLU A 59 -28.30 21.49 24.26
CA GLU A 59 -28.01 20.62 25.41
C GLU A 59 -26.73 19.81 25.21
N LEU A 60 -26.56 19.19 24.03
CA LEU A 60 -25.35 18.47 23.65
C LEU A 60 -24.11 19.36 23.78
N VAL A 61 -24.13 20.56 23.18
CA VAL A 61 -23.00 21.49 23.27
C VAL A 61 -22.70 21.87 24.73
N SER A 62 -23.73 22.21 25.52
CA SER A 62 -23.56 22.53 26.94
C SER A 62 -22.95 21.37 27.74
N ALA A 63 -23.37 20.13 27.46
CA ALA A 63 -22.81 18.95 28.09
C ALA A 63 -21.35 18.72 27.68
N LEU A 64 -21.03 18.84 26.39
CA LEU A 64 -19.66 18.72 25.88
C LEU A 64 -18.74 19.77 26.51
N GLU A 65 -19.15 21.03 26.58
CA GLU A 65 -18.35 22.09 27.23
C GLU A 65 -18.13 21.86 28.73
N LYS A 66 -19.00 21.09 29.38
CA LYS A 66 -18.85 20.64 30.77
C LYS A 66 -18.11 19.30 30.91
N GLY A 67 -17.57 18.76 29.82
CA GLY A 67 -16.86 17.47 29.81
C GLY A 67 -17.77 16.27 30.04
N LYS A 68 -19.05 16.34 29.65
CA LYS A 68 -20.02 15.25 29.76
C LYS A 68 -20.38 14.69 28.39
N LYS A 69 -20.47 13.37 28.28
CA LYS A 69 -20.99 12.67 27.11
C LYS A 69 -22.52 12.64 27.16
N ILE A 70 -23.16 12.90 26.02
CA ILE A 70 -24.58 12.58 25.79
C ILE A 70 -24.64 11.52 24.70
N GLU A 71 -25.43 10.46 24.92
CA GLU A 71 -25.63 9.45 23.90
C GLU A 71 -26.42 10.05 22.73
N ILE A 72 -25.88 9.91 21.52
CA ILE A 72 -26.49 10.41 20.28
C ILE A 72 -27.06 9.27 19.42
N GLU A 73 -26.94 8.02 19.88
CA GLU A 73 -27.27 6.82 19.11
C GLU A 73 -26.56 6.86 17.74
N GLU A 74 -27.31 6.81 16.64
CA GLU A 74 -26.76 6.87 15.27
C GLU A 74 -26.76 8.28 14.65
N ASN A 75 -27.15 9.30 15.42
CA ASN A 75 -27.40 10.65 14.93
C ASN A 75 -26.11 11.48 14.83
N LEU A 76 -25.18 11.04 13.98
CA LEU A 76 -23.87 11.66 13.81
C LEU A 76 -23.95 13.14 13.38
N SER A 77 -25.07 13.59 12.82
CA SER A 77 -25.24 14.97 12.36
C SER A 77 -24.96 16.00 13.46
N TYR A 78 -25.35 15.70 14.69
CA TYR A 78 -25.11 16.60 15.82
C TYR A 78 -23.62 16.84 16.07
N ILE A 79 -22.81 15.77 15.99
CA ILE A 79 -21.36 15.85 16.16
C ILE A 79 -20.73 16.58 14.99
N PHE A 80 -21.13 16.27 13.75
CA PHE A 80 -20.60 16.98 12.58
C PHE A 80 -20.93 18.48 12.59
N VAL A 81 -22.14 18.89 13.02
CA VAL A 81 -22.46 20.32 13.21
C VAL A 81 -21.53 20.97 14.23
N TYR A 82 -21.22 20.29 15.34
CA TYR A 82 -20.26 20.78 16.34
C TYR A 82 -18.84 20.90 15.78
N LEU A 83 -18.36 19.87 15.07
CA LEU A 83 -17.03 19.89 14.47
C LEU A 83 -16.93 20.97 13.38
N TYR A 84 -17.90 21.11 12.49
CA TYR A 84 -17.93 22.15 11.46
C TYR A 84 -17.82 23.56 12.05
N LYS A 85 -18.54 23.83 13.14
CA LYS A 85 -18.42 25.11 13.86
C LYS A 85 -17.04 25.31 14.47
N SER A 86 -16.47 24.25 15.04
CA SER A 86 -15.14 24.28 15.64
C SER A 86 -14.06 24.59 14.61
N VAL A 87 -14.12 23.93 13.44
CA VAL A 87 -13.23 24.24 12.31
C VAL A 87 -13.48 25.66 11.79
N LYS A 88 -14.73 26.10 11.62
CA LYS A 88 -15.04 27.46 11.18
C LYS A 88 -14.47 28.52 12.11
N GLU A 89 -14.56 28.28 13.42
CA GLU A 89 -13.97 29.16 14.43
C GLU A 89 -12.43 29.16 14.36
N PHE A 90 -11.83 27.97 14.22
CA PHE A 90 -10.38 27.83 14.00
C PHE A 90 -9.93 28.61 12.78
N VAL A 91 -10.53 28.40 11.60
CA VAL A 91 -10.18 29.10 10.36
C VAL A 91 -10.24 30.62 10.54
N LYS A 92 -11.22 31.13 11.30
CA LYS A 92 -11.35 32.57 11.59
C LYS A 92 -10.27 33.10 12.53
N ARG A 93 -9.88 32.34 13.55
CA ARG A 93 -9.00 32.81 14.65
C ARG A 93 -7.55 32.36 14.54
N LYS A 94 -7.28 31.31 13.78
CA LYS A 94 -6.00 30.58 13.68
C LYS A 94 -5.40 30.18 15.04
N LYS A 95 -6.25 29.86 16.02
CA LYS A 95 -5.81 29.35 17.33
C LYS A 95 -6.03 27.84 17.37
N ILE A 96 -4.95 27.07 17.36
CA ILE A 96 -5.00 25.60 17.27
C ILE A 96 -5.45 24.93 18.57
N GLU A 97 -4.99 25.43 19.72
CA GLU A 97 -5.29 24.82 21.03
C GLU A 97 -6.79 24.63 21.31
N PRO A 98 -7.68 25.62 21.09
CA PRO A 98 -9.11 25.39 21.25
C PRO A 98 -9.69 24.33 20.30
N LEU A 99 -9.12 24.17 19.09
CA LEU A 99 -9.57 23.15 18.15
C LEU A 99 -9.18 21.75 18.65
N ILE A 100 -7.92 21.56 19.03
CA ILE A 100 -7.38 20.30 19.58
C ILE A 100 -8.23 19.87 20.77
N ASN A 101 -8.39 20.74 21.77
CA ASN A 101 -9.17 20.44 22.97
C ASN A 101 -10.62 19.99 22.66
N LYS A 102 -11.27 20.63 21.68
CA LYS A 102 -12.61 20.23 21.24
C LYS A 102 -12.59 18.88 20.53
N PHE A 103 -11.61 18.65 19.65
CA PHE A 103 -11.51 17.42 18.87
C PHE A 103 -11.14 16.22 19.73
N GLU A 104 -10.15 16.35 20.62
CA GLU A 104 -9.80 15.31 21.60
C GLU A 104 -10.99 14.94 22.48
N ARG A 105 -11.79 15.93 22.89
CA ARG A 105 -13.02 15.68 23.64
C ARG A 105 -14.02 14.85 22.84
N ILE A 106 -14.23 15.19 21.57
CA ILE A 106 -15.12 14.41 20.69
C ILE A 106 -14.54 13.00 20.46
N TYR A 107 -13.24 12.88 20.21
CA TYR A 107 -12.55 11.61 20.03
C TYR A 107 -12.67 10.73 21.28
N LYS A 108 -12.48 11.29 22.48
CA LYS A 108 -12.65 10.58 23.74
C LYS A 108 -14.06 10.02 23.93
N PHE A 109 -15.09 10.75 23.51
CA PHE A 109 -16.49 10.34 23.72
C PHE A 109 -17.08 9.50 22.59
N TYR A 110 -16.64 9.72 21.36
CA TYR A 110 -17.26 9.16 20.15
C TYR A 110 -16.26 8.59 19.14
N GLY A 111 -14.97 8.54 19.46
CA GLY A 111 -13.90 8.08 18.57
C GLY A 111 -13.93 6.58 18.26
N SER A 112 -14.72 5.78 18.99
CA SER A 112 -15.02 4.40 18.60
C SER A 112 -15.79 4.32 17.28
N ASN A 113 -16.42 5.41 16.84
CA ASN A 113 -16.99 5.52 15.51
C ASN A 113 -15.89 5.87 14.49
N GLU A 114 -15.63 4.96 13.56
CA GLU A 114 -14.58 5.08 12.54
C GLU A 114 -14.67 6.38 11.74
N LYS A 115 -15.88 6.79 11.36
CA LYS A 115 -16.10 8.04 10.63
C LYS A 115 -15.66 9.25 11.45
N ILE A 116 -16.02 9.33 12.73
CA ILE A 116 -15.60 10.44 13.59
C ILE A 116 -14.08 10.48 13.73
N SER A 117 -13.45 9.33 14.00
CA SER A 117 -12.00 9.19 14.14
C SER A 117 -11.26 9.69 12.88
N LEU A 118 -11.66 9.20 11.69
CA LEU A 118 -11.05 9.58 10.42
C LEU A 118 -11.14 11.09 10.14
N TYR A 119 -12.31 11.70 10.34
CA TYR A 119 -12.49 13.13 10.11
C TYR A 119 -11.71 13.99 11.11
N ILE A 120 -11.62 13.57 12.37
CA ILE A 120 -10.84 14.29 13.40
C ILE A 120 -9.36 14.30 13.01
N SER A 121 -8.77 13.14 12.69
CA SER A 121 -7.36 13.05 12.32
C SER A 121 -7.06 13.83 11.03
N ALA A 122 -7.90 13.68 10.00
CA ALA A 122 -7.73 14.40 8.73
C ALA A 122 -7.82 15.92 8.91
N TRP A 123 -8.78 16.41 9.71
CA TRP A 123 -8.94 17.84 9.93
C TRP A 123 -7.93 18.43 10.91
N LEU A 124 -7.36 17.66 11.84
CA LEU A 124 -6.22 18.12 12.65
C LEU A 124 -4.97 18.30 11.78
N LYS A 125 -4.66 17.32 10.93
CA LYS A 125 -3.61 17.45 9.91
C LYS A 125 -3.83 18.71 9.07
N ASP A 126 -5.04 18.92 8.55
CA ASP A 126 -5.37 20.12 7.77
C ASP A 126 -5.22 21.42 8.58
N ALA A 127 -5.56 21.40 9.87
CA ALA A 127 -5.41 22.56 10.75
C ALA A 127 -3.95 22.94 10.98
N PHE A 128 -3.07 21.97 11.20
CA PHE A 128 -1.63 22.21 11.33
C PHE A 128 -1.02 22.73 10.01
N LEU A 129 -1.41 22.14 8.87
CA LEU A 129 -1.03 22.68 7.55
C LEU A 129 -1.48 24.14 7.36
N TYR A 130 -2.69 24.49 7.82
CA TYR A 130 -3.23 25.85 7.68
C TYR A 130 -2.44 26.92 8.44
N ILE A 131 -1.73 26.53 9.50
CA ILE A 131 -0.86 27.40 10.30
C ILE A 131 0.63 27.16 10.01
N SER A 132 0.95 26.40 8.96
CA SER A 132 2.32 26.07 8.55
C SER A 132 3.15 25.33 9.62
N ASP A 133 2.49 24.54 10.46
CA ASP A 133 3.13 23.64 11.42
C ASP A 133 3.25 22.24 10.78
N PHE A 134 4.34 22.03 10.06
CA PHE A 134 4.56 20.81 9.29
C PHE A 134 4.87 19.60 10.16
N ASP A 135 5.56 19.80 11.29
CA ASP A 135 5.93 18.72 12.22
C ASP A 135 4.68 18.06 12.80
N ASN A 136 3.72 18.85 13.31
CA ASN A 136 2.47 18.29 13.80
C ASN A 136 1.56 17.77 12.67
N ALA A 137 1.55 18.43 11.51
CA ALA A 137 0.82 17.90 10.35
C ALA A 137 1.31 16.50 9.96
N TRP A 138 2.63 16.27 9.98
CA TRP A 138 3.23 14.97 9.70
C TRP A 138 2.83 13.90 10.71
N ILE A 139 2.75 14.22 12.01
CA ILE A 139 2.27 13.30 13.05
C ILE A 139 0.86 12.79 12.72
N TYR A 140 -0.10 13.70 12.48
CA TYR A 140 -1.48 13.32 12.19
C TYR A 140 -1.66 12.62 10.85
N LEU A 141 -0.79 12.91 9.87
CA LEU A 141 -0.76 12.21 8.59
C LEU A 141 -0.39 10.74 8.76
N LYS A 142 0.60 10.46 9.61
CA LYS A 142 1.01 9.10 9.97
C LYS A 142 -0.07 8.38 10.78
N GLU A 143 -0.57 8.99 11.85
CA GLU A 143 -1.60 8.36 12.69
C GLU A 143 -2.90 8.07 11.91
N GLY A 144 -3.28 8.97 11.00
CA GLY A 144 -4.47 8.85 10.17
C GLY A 144 -4.34 7.94 8.95
N LYS A 145 -3.14 7.40 8.65
CA LYS A 145 -2.86 6.60 7.43
C LYS A 145 -3.33 7.29 6.14
N CYS A 146 -3.15 8.60 6.04
CA CYS A 146 -3.71 9.41 4.94
C CYS A 146 -2.65 10.13 4.08
N GLY A 147 -1.39 9.70 4.19
CA GLY A 147 -0.26 10.28 3.45
C GLY A 147 -0.19 9.88 1.98
N SER A 148 0.39 10.76 1.19
CA SER A 148 0.75 10.54 -0.23
C SER A 148 2.24 10.77 -0.46
N ILE A 149 2.75 10.40 -1.64
CA ILE A 149 4.13 10.71 -2.04
C ILE A 149 4.35 12.23 -2.07
N GLU A 150 3.35 12.99 -2.52
CA GLU A 150 3.40 14.46 -2.49
C GLU A 150 3.51 15.02 -1.07
N ASP A 151 3.00 14.32 -0.06
CA ASP A 151 3.16 14.72 1.34
C ASP A 151 4.54 14.36 1.89
N ILE A 152 5.17 13.28 1.42
CA ILE A 152 6.57 12.99 1.73
C ILE A 152 7.47 14.12 1.21
N ILE A 153 7.26 14.54 -0.04
CA ILE A 153 8.02 15.64 -0.63
C ILE A 153 7.72 16.94 0.12
N TYR A 154 6.44 17.32 0.19
CA TYR A 154 6.08 18.67 0.63
C TYR A 154 5.96 18.80 2.15
N VAL A 155 5.26 17.90 2.82
CA VAL A 155 5.03 18.01 4.27
C VAL A 155 6.28 17.57 5.02
N ARG A 156 6.81 16.37 4.74
CA ARG A 156 8.01 15.89 5.44
C ARG A 156 9.26 16.71 5.08
N GLY A 157 9.41 17.13 3.83
CA GLY A 157 10.53 18.01 3.43
C GLY A 157 10.51 19.42 4.05
N ASN A 158 9.36 19.89 4.57
CA ASN A 158 9.25 21.17 5.28
C ASN A 158 9.19 21.02 6.82
N CYS A 159 9.35 19.80 7.35
CA CYS A 159 9.45 19.57 8.79
C CYS A 159 10.81 20.06 9.34
N THR A 160 10.92 20.21 10.66
CA THR A 160 12.18 20.54 11.33
C THR A 160 13.18 19.38 11.19
N GLU A 161 12.70 18.15 11.32
CA GLU A 161 13.43 16.93 10.97
C GLU A 161 12.81 16.36 9.68
N THR A 162 13.64 16.15 8.67
CA THR A 162 13.17 15.79 7.32
C THR A 162 13.42 14.32 6.97
N ASP A 163 14.22 13.61 7.78
CA ASP A 163 14.52 12.19 7.58
C ASP A 163 13.24 11.34 7.58
N ILE A 164 13.04 10.50 6.57
CA ILE A 164 11.89 9.59 6.56
C ILE A 164 12.33 8.19 7.00
N ARG A 165 11.52 7.51 7.82
CA ARG A 165 11.82 6.15 8.27
C ARG A 165 11.24 5.11 7.32
N GLY A 166 11.84 3.92 7.26
CA GLY A 166 11.37 2.86 6.36
C GLY A 166 9.91 2.45 6.61
N GLU A 167 9.48 2.40 7.86
CA GLU A 167 8.07 2.11 8.21
C GLU A 167 7.11 3.18 7.70
N GLU A 168 7.52 4.45 7.65
CA GLU A 168 6.70 5.55 7.16
C GLU A 168 6.53 5.46 5.64
N ILE A 169 7.58 5.07 4.91
CA ILE A 169 7.52 4.78 3.47
C ILE A 169 6.53 3.64 3.21
N LEU A 170 6.69 2.50 3.89
CA LEU A 170 5.83 1.33 3.71
C LEU A 170 4.37 1.65 4.05
N GLN A 171 4.13 2.45 5.09
CA GLN A 171 2.81 2.89 5.48
C GLN A 171 2.13 3.76 4.40
N ILE A 172 2.87 4.69 3.79
CA ILE A 172 2.33 5.60 2.77
C ILE A 172 2.12 4.88 1.44
N LEU A 173 3.05 4.04 1.01
CA LEU A 173 2.89 3.27 -0.22
C LEU A 173 1.81 2.18 -0.08
N GLY A 174 1.64 1.62 1.12
CA GLY A 174 0.62 0.60 1.41
C GLY A 174 0.70 -0.57 0.42
N SER A 175 -0.40 -0.84 -0.29
CA SER A 175 -0.47 -1.90 -1.30
C SER A 175 0.41 -1.65 -2.53
N GLN A 176 0.86 -0.42 -2.76
CA GLN A 176 1.75 -0.06 -3.87
C GLN A 176 3.23 -0.29 -3.56
N SER A 177 3.58 -0.64 -2.33
CA SER A 177 4.97 -0.91 -1.90
C SER A 177 5.68 -1.99 -2.74
N GLY A 178 4.92 -2.91 -3.35
CA GLY A 178 5.48 -4.02 -4.14
C GLY A 178 6.12 -5.12 -3.29
N LEU A 179 5.97 -5.04 -1.96
CA LEU A 179 6.46 -6.02 -1.01
C LEU A 179 5.75 -7.36 -1.20
N THR A 180 6.50 -8.47 -1.28
CA THR A 180 5.87 -9.78 -1.44
C THR A 180 5.29 -10.30 -0.12
N LYS A 181 4.64 -11.47 -0.15
CA LYS A 181 4.24 -12.17 1.08
C LYS A 181 5.44 -12.42 2.01
N PHE A 182 6.59 -12.82 1.45
CA PHE A 182 7.82 -13.00 2.21
C PHE A 182 8.28 -11.69 2.84
N GLY A 183 8.30 -10.60 2.07
CA GLY A 183 8.68 -9.29 2.62
C GLY A 183 7.77 -8.85 3.77
N ASN A 184 6.46 -9.09 3.67
CA ASN A 184 5.51 -8.81 4.76
C ASN A 184 5.76 -9.68 6.01
N GLU A 185 6.12 -10.95 5.84
CA GLU A 185 6.46 -11.85 6.96
C GLU A 185 7.80 -11.47 7.62
N ASN A 186 8.65 -10.72 6.94
CA ASN A 186 9.98 -10.29 7.41
C ASN A 186 10.10 -8.76 7.50
N ILE A 187 8.97 -8.09 7.77
CA ILE A 187 8.84 -6.63 7.65
C ILE A 187 9.83 -5.86 8.50
N GLU A 188 10.18 -6.35 9.69
CA GLU A 188 11.13 -5.68 10.60
C GLU A 188 12.52 -5.60 9.97
N GLN A 189 13.03 -6.72 9.44
CA GLN A 189 14.34 -6.81 8.78
C GLN A 189 14.37 -5.95 7.51
N VAL A 190 13.31 -6.01 6.71
CA VAL A 190 13.18 -5.19 5.49
C VAL A 190 13.19 -3.71 5.86
N THR A 191 12.48 -3.32 6.91
CA THR A 191 12.36 -1.91 7.31
C THR A 191 13.66 -1.34 7.88
N GLU A 192 14.41 -2.15 8.61
CA GLU A 192 15.76 -1.80 9.07
C GLU A 192 16.69 -1.54 7.87
N LEU A 193 16.68 -2.41 6.86
CA LEU A 193 17.45 -2.24 5.63
C LEU A 193 17.03 -1.01 4.84
N ILE A 194 15.72 -0.75 4.68
CA ILE A 194 15.25 0.50 4.05
C ILE A 194 15.84 1.71 4.78
N SER A 195 15.83 1.68 6.12
CA SER A 195 16.37 2.78 6.93
C SER A 195 17.89 2.94 6.78
N ILE A 196 18.63 1.86 6.50
CA ILE A 196 20.05 1.90 6.15
C ILE A 196 20.25 2.57 4.79
N PHE A 197 19.53 2.13 3.73
CA PHE A 197 19.61 2.75 2.39
C PHE A 197 19.34 4.26 2.41
N LEU A 198 18.37 4.70 3.20
CA LEU A 198 18.05 6.13 3.33
C LEU A 198 19.18 6.91 4.03
N LYS A 199 19.82 6.31 5.03
CA LYS A 199 20.97 6.89 5.73
C LYS A 199 22.21 6.94 4.83
N ASP A 200 22.44 5.91 4.03
CA ASP A 200 23.56 5.86 3.09
C ASP A 200 23.42 6.96 2.04
N PHE A 201 22.23 7.12 1.45
CA PHE A 201 21.95 8.24 0.54
C PHE A 201 22.21 9.60 1.19
N HIS A 202 21.75 9.81 2.43
CA HIS A 202 22.00 11.05 3.16
C HIS A 202 23.49 11.25 3.46
N PHE A 203 24.20 10.19 3.85
CA PHE A 203 25.62 10.25 4.12
C PHE A 203 26.43 10.63 2.88
N GLU A 204 26.10 10.06 1.72
CA GLU A 204 26.76 10.30 0.44
C GLU A 204 26.46 11.70 -0.10
N ASN A 205 25.19 12.11 -0.08
CA ASN A 205 24.72 13.33 -0.76
C ASN A 205 24.63 14.55 0.18
N LYS A 206 24.79 14.37 1.49
CA LYS A 206 24.59 15.40 2.54
C LYS A 206 23.18 16.02 2.53
N ILE A 207 22.22 15.31 1.94
CA ILE A 207 20.79 15.64 1.89
C ILE A 207 19.98 14.34 1.84
N ASN A 208 18.83 14.27 2.51
CA ASN A 208 17.94 13.11 2.43
C ASN A 208 16.96 13.22 1.25
N TYR A 209 16.26 12.13 0.92
CA TYR A 209 15.36 12.10 -0.24
C TYR A 209 14.21 13.11 -0.17
N THR A 210 13.66 13.39 1.02
CA THR A 210 12.51 14.30 1.14
C THR A 210 12.94 15.73 0.83
N GLU A 211 14.08 16.17 1.37
CA GLU A 211 14.67 17.46 1.05
C GLU A 211 15.20 17.54 -0.37
N TYR A 212 15.85 16.47 -0.85
CA TYR A 212 16.39 16.41 -2.20
C TYR A 212 15.30 16.66 -3.21
N PHE A 213 14.22 15.86 -3.19
CA PHE A 213 13.12 16.06 -4.13
C PHE A 213 12.45 17.42 -3.98
N LEU A 214 12.30 17.93 -2.75
CA LEU A 214 11.72 19.24 -2.49
C LEU A 214 12.56 20.40 -3.07
N LYS A 215 13.89 20.30 -3.03
CA LYS A 215 14.82 21.37 -3.41
C LYS A 215 15.38 21.24 -4.83
N GLN A 216 15.43 20.02 -5.38
CA GLN A 216 16.07 19.73 -6.67
C GLN A 216 15.37 20.45 -7.82
N PHE A 217 14.05 20.50 -7.80
CA PHE A 217 13.27 20.96 -8.94
C PHE A 217 12.51 22.25 -8.63
N ASP A 218 12.58 23.24 -9.52
CA ASP A 218 11.56 24.29 -9.60
C ASP A 218 10.31 23.69 -10.25
N TYR A 219 9.38 23.20 -9.43
CA TYR A 219 8.13 22.61 -9.92
C TYR A 219 7.28 23.53 -10.79
N GLY A 220 7.47 24.85 -10.67
CA GLY A 220 6.84 25.82 -11.55
C GLY A 220 7.49 25.95 -12.92
N ASN A 221 8.68 25.38 -13.12
CA ASN A 221 9.47 25.46 -14.35
C ASN A 221 10.51 24.33 -14.49
N ILE A 222 10.06 23.08 -14.59
CA ILE A 222 10.94 21.94 -14.84
C ILE A 222 11.60 22.06 -16.22
N THR A 223 12.93 22.03 -16.25
CA THR A 223 13.79 22.16 -17.44
C THR A 223 13.98 20.82 -18.16
N GLU A 224 14.56 20.81 -19.37
CA GLU A 224 14.92 19.55 -20.05
C GLU A 224 16.02 18.78 -19.32
N GLU A 225 16.94 19.47 -18.65
CA GLU A 225 18.00 18.84 -17.84
C GLU A 225 17.38 18.08 -16.65
N ASP A 226 16.43 18.70 -15.96
CA ASP A 226 15.68 18.04 -14.87
C ASP A 226 14.94 16.78 -15.37
N PHE A 227 14.45 16.78 -16.60
CA PHE A 227 13.79 15.62 -17.20
C PHE A 227 14.75 14.46 -17.46
N GLU A 228 15.97 14.76 -17.93
CA GLU A 228 17.01 13.75 -18.09
C GLU A 228 17.46 13.17 -16.74
N GLU A 229 17.52 13.98 -15.67
CA GLU A 229 17.79 13.46 -14.32
C GLU A 229 16.63 12.59 -13.80
N LEU A 230 15.39 13.02 -13.99
CA LEU A 230 14.21 12.25 -13.57
C LEU A 230 14.14 10.88 -14.23
N LYS A 231 14.67 10.76 -15.45
CA LYS A 231 14.68 9.53 -16.23
C LYS A 231 15.36 8.37 -15.50
N GLU A 232 16.37 8.64 -14.68
CA GLU A 232 17.09 7.61 -13.91
C GLU A 232 16.20 6.89 -12.89
N TYR A 233 15.10 7.52 -12.47
CA TYR A 233 14.13 6.95 -11.53
C TYR A 233 13.01 6.15 -12.21
N TYR A 234 13.09 5.94 -13.53
CA TYR A 234 12.09 5.17 -14.27
C TYR A 234 12.60 3.79 -14.66
N THR A 235 11.82 2.77 -14.31
CA THR A 235 12.17 1.37 -14.59
C THR A 235 12.25 1.02 -16.08
N ASN A 236 11.53 1.76 -16.93
CA ASN A 236 11.58 1.58 -18.38
C ASN A 236 11.28 2.89 -19.13
N GLU A 237 11.86 3.00 -20.33
CA GLU A 237 11.72 4.17 -21.19
C GLU A 237 10.26 4.49 -21.53
N SER A 238 9.42 3.47 -21.75
CA SER A 238 8.03 3.69 -22.15
C SER A 238 7.21 4.39 -21.06
N ASP A 239 7.43 4.07 -19.80
CA ASP A 239 6.75 4.70 -18.66
C ASP A 239 7.21 6.16 -18.51
N TYR A 240 8.51 6.40 -18.59
CA TYR A 240 9.06 7.76 -18.62
C TYR A 240 8.46 8.60 -19.75
N GLN A 241 8.49 8.09 -20.98
CA GLN A 241 7.94 8.78 -22.15
C GLN A 241 6.44 9.06 -22.03
N MET A 242 5.68 8.15 -21.41
CA MET A 242 4.27 8.37 -21.12
C MET A 242 4.09 9.60 -20.21
N TRP A 243 4.75 9.63 -19.05
CA TRP A 243 4.61 10.75 -18.10
C TRP A 243 5.19 12.07 -18.61
N TYR A 244 6.31 12.02 -19.33
CA TYR A 244 6.87 13.18 -20.02
C TYR A 244 5.87 13.76 -21.03
N SER A 245 5.25 12.90 -21.85
CA SER A 245 4.24 13.34 -22.82
C SER A 245 3.01 13.96 -22.14
N GLU A 246 2.54 13.40 -21.03
CA GLU A 246 1.41 13.93 -20.26
C GLU A 246 1.74 15.30 -19.64
N TYR A 247 2.96 15.48 -19.14
CA TYR A 247 3.42 16.78 -18.66
C TYR A 247 3.42 17.83 -19.78
N LYS A 248 4.04 17.52 -20.94
CA LYS A 248 4.11 18.44 -22.08
C LYS A 248 2.72 18.77 -22.64
N LYS A 249 1.82 17.79 -22.76
CA LYS A 249 0.42 18.03 -23.16
C LYS A 249 -0.26 19.00 -22.22
N THR A 250 -0.05 18.84 -20.91
CA THR A 250 -0.67 19.71 -19.92
C THR A 250 -0.14 21.14 -20.04
N GLN A 251 1.17 21.33 -20.16
CA GLN A 251 1.78 22.66 -20.34
C GLN A 251 1.33 23.36 -21.62
N ASN A 252 1.12 22.62 -22.70
CA ASN A 252 0.62 23.16 -23.98
C ASN A 252 -0.91 23.25 -24.06
N SER A 253 -1.63 22.87 -23.00
CA SER A 253 -3.08 22.91 -22.99
C SER A 253 -3.61 24.33 -22.77
N LYS A 254 -4.92 24.51 -23.01
CA LYS A 254 -5.62 25.77 -22.66
C LYS A 254 -5.53 26.11 -21.16
N TYR A 255 -5.22 25.13 -20.31
CA TYR A 255 -5.15 25.26 -18.85
C TYR A 255 -3.90 24.54 -18.32
N PRO A 256 -2.69 25.14 -18.46
CA PRO A 256 -1.46 24.53 -17.97
C PRO A 256 -1.49 24.31 -16.46
N TYR A 257 -0.65 23.39 -15.97
CA TYR A 257 -0.45 23.23 -14.54
C TYR A 257 -0.03 24.58 -13.96
N PRO A 258 -0.80 25.15 -13.02
CA PRO A 258 -0.41 26.42 -12.45
C PRO A 258 0.85 26.19 -11.62
N LYS A 259 1.81 27.13 -11.63
CA LYS A 259 3.02 27.04 -10.80
C LYS A 259 2.69 26.75 -9.34
N GLN A 260 1.62 27.38 -8.85
CA GLN A 260 1.05 27.15 -7.54
C GLN A 260 -0.43 26.83 -7.64
N TYR A 261 -0.91 25.96 -6.77
CA TYR A 261 -2.32 25.67 -6.66
C TYR A 261 -2.82 25.83 -5.22
N HIS A 262 -4.14 26.01 -5.11
CA HIS A 262 -4.81 26.03 -3.81
C HIS A 262 -5.00 24.58 -3.35
N HIS A 263 -4.24 24.17 -2.35
CA HIS A 263 -4.52 22.93 -1.64
C HIS A 263 -5.66 23.21 -0.66
N TYR A 264 -6.87 22.79 -1.04
CA TYR A 264 -8.06 23.00 -0.22
C TYR A 264 -8.05 22.07 0.99
N LEU A 265 -8.27 22.65 2.16
CA LEU A 265 -8.23 21.98 3.45
C LEU A 265 -9.64 21.70 3.96
N PHE A 266 -9.71 20.79 4.94
CA PHE A 266 -10.92 20.38 5.64
C PHE A 266 -11.95 19.75 4.72
N ALA A 267 -11.50 18.77 3.93
CA ALA A 267 -12.37 18.02 3.02
C ALA A 267 -13.61 17.50 3.77
N GLY A 268 -14.80 17.75 3.21
CA GLY A 268 -16.08 17.39 3.82
C GLY A 268 -16.60 18.37 4.88
N ALA A 269 -15.94 19.49 5.16
CA ALA A 269 -16.50 20.58 5.95
C ALA A 269 -17.21 21.61 5.04
N PRO A 270 -18.42 22.09 5.37
CA PRO A 270 -19.15 23.10 4.58
C PRO A 270 -18.59 24.50 4.87
N LEU A 271 -17.34 24.74 4.46
CA LEU A 271 -16.61 25.98 4.65
C LEU A 271 -16.36 26.65 3.31
N THR A 272 -16.30 27.99 3.30
CA THR A 272 -15.71 28.74 2.19
C THR A 272 -14.19 28.58 2.28
N THR A 273 -13.74 27.44 1.77
CA THR A 273 -12.40 27.06 1.27
C THR A 273 -11.20 27.74 1.94
N PRO A 274 -10.91 27.41 3.22
CA PRO A 274 -9.53 27.48 3.69
C PRO A 274 -8.64 26.66 2.75
N TYR A 275 -7.59 27.29 2.27
CA TYR A 275 -6.55 26.64 1.49
C TYR A 275 -5.21 27.21 1.94
N PHE A 276 -4.16 26.48 1.61
CA PHE A 276 -2.83 27.07 1.53
C PHE A 276 -2.33 26.98 0.09
N LYS A 277 -1.46 27.92 -0.28
CA LYS A 277 -0.78 27.88 -1.57
C LYS A 277 0.44 27.00 -1.43
N ARG A 278 0.63 26.09 -2.38
CA ARG A 278 1.87 25.36 -2.55
C ARG A 278 2.19 25.20 -4.02
N ASP A 279 3.46 24.93 -4.29
CA ASP A 279 3.90 24.63 -5.64
C ASP A 279 3.27 23.30 -6.11
N THR A 280 2.90 23.26 -7.38
CA THR A 280 2.30 22.07 -7.98
C THR A 280 3.38 21.06 -8.27
N ILE A 281 3.52 20.02 -7.45
CA ILE A 281 4.43 18.90 -7.74
C ILE A 281 3.91 18.17 -9.00
N PRO A 282 4.65 18.15 -10.11
CA PRO A 282 4.22 17.46 -11.31
C PRO A 282 4.22 15.95 -11.09
N TYR A 283 3.24 15.24 -11.63
CA TYR A 283 3.08 13.79 -11.43
C TYR A 283 4.34 12.99 -11.79
N ILE A 284 5.08 13.42 -12.82
CA ILE A 284 6.35 12.79 -13.22
C ILE A 284 7.39 12.81 -12.07
N VAL A 285 7.43 13.86 -11.26
CA VAL A 285 8.30 13.93 -10.07
C VAL A 285 7.80 13.01 -8.97
N SER A 286 6.49 13.01 -8.68
CA SER A 286 5.91 12.10 -7.67
C SER A 286 6.15 10.63 -8.04
N VAL A 287 6.04 10.27 -9.33
CA VAL A 287 6.27 8.91 -9.82
C VAL A 287 7.75 8.53 -9.72
N ALA A 288 8.68 9.46 -10.02
CA ALA A 288 10.11 9.23 -9.84
C ALA A 288 10.45 8.86 -8.37
N LEU A 289 9.99 9.66 -7.39
CA LEU A 289 10.22 9.33 -5.97
C LEU A 289 9.55 8.01 -5.57
N HIS A 290 8.32 7.77 -6.04
CA HIS A 290 7.61 6.52 -5.80
C HIS A 290 8.40 5.30 -6.30
N ASN A 291 8.93 5.38 -7.52
CA ASN A 291 9.74 4.32 -8.11
C ASN A 291 11.03 4.10 -7.32
N LYS A 292 11.71 5.17 -6.88
CA LYS A 292 12.91 5.04 -6.07
C LYS A 292 12.64 4.34 -4.74
N PHE A 293 11.54 4.67 -4.06
CA PHE A 293 11.17 3.97 -2.84
C PHE A 293 10.81 2.50 -3.09
N LYS A 294 10.16 2.18 -4.20
CA LYS A 294 9.90 0.78 -4.58
C LYS A 294 11.17 -0.01 -4.87
N GLU A 295 12.15 0.62 -5.50
CA GLU A 295 13.48 0.04 -5.74
C GLU A 295 14.16 -0.28 -4.39
N ILE A 296 14.25 0.70 -3.48
CA ILE A 296 14.83 0.51 -2.14
C ILE A 296 14.10 -0.61 -1.37
N ILE A 297 12.77 -0.65 -1.42
CA ILE A 297 11.97 -1.73 -0.79
C ILE A 297 12.32 -3.09 -1.41
N ARG A 298 12.43 -3.17 -2.74
CA ARG A 298 12.75 -4.40 -3.46
C ARG A 298 14.16 -4.90 -3.13
N GLU A 299 15.15 -4.01 -3.11
CA GLU A 299 16.53 -4.32 -2.75
C GLU A 299 16.66 -4.77 -1.30
N SER A 300 15.94 -4.09 -0.40
CA SER A 300 15.87 -4.46 1.01
C SER A 300 15.26 -5.86 1.19
N GLU A 301 14.14 -6.16 0.52
CA GLU A 301 13.55 -7.51 0.53
C GLU A 301 14.53 -8.55 -0.03
N ASN A 302 15.18 -8.26 -1.16
CA ASN A 302 16.12 -9.15 -1.82
C ASN A 302 17.36 -9.45 -0.95
N THR A 303 17.83 -8.47 -0.18
CA THR A 303 18.92 -8.66 0.78
C THR A 303 18.52 -9.68 1.85
N VAL A 304 17.35 -9.54 2.47
CA VAL A 304 16.84 -10.52 3.45
C VAL A 304 16.65 -11.91 2.82
N ARG A 305 16.21 -11.96 1.56
CA ARG A 305 16.08 -13.23 0.82
C ARG A 305 17.44 -13.89 0.61
N SER A 306 18.44 -13.13 0.18
CA SER A 306 19.81 -13.60 -0.05
C SER A 306 20.45 -14.16 1.23
N GLU A 307 20.30 -13.45 2.36
CA GLU A 307 20.77 -13.93 3.68
C GLU A 307 20.14 -15.27 4.06
N LYS A 308 18.89 -15.51 3.63
CA LYS A 308 18.17 -16.77 3.84
C LYS A 308 18.38 -17.80 2.73
N ASN A 309 19.28 -17.52 1.78
CA ASN A 309 19.55 -18.35 0.60
C ASN A 309 18.29 -18.64 -0.21
N LEU A 310 17.43 -17.63 -0.39
CA LEU A 310 16.22 -17.67 -1.21
C LEU A 310 16.47 -16.92 -2.53
N PRO A 311 15.83 -17.32 -3.65
CA PRO A 311 15.92 -16.60 -4.91
C PRO A 311 15.43 -15.16 -4.74
N LEU A 312 16.05 -14.21 -5.45
CA LEU A 312 15.62 -12.82 -5.41
C LEU A 312 14.22 -12.66 -6.03
N VAL A 313 13.52 -11.58 -5.74
CA VAL A 313 12.24 -11.31 -6.40
C VAL A 313 12.49 -10.86 -7.83
N GLY A 314 11.86 -11.55 -8.79
CA GLY A 314 12.04 -11.32 -10.22
C GLY A 314 13.02 -12.30 -10.87
N GLU A 315 13.95 -12.83 -10.09
CA GLU A 315 14.55 -14.13 -10.36
C GLU A 315 13.47 -15.14 -10.01
N GLY A 316 12.77 -15.66 -11.02
CA GLY A 316 11.78 -16.71 -10.78
C GLY A 316 12.39 -17.74 -9.83
N TRP A 317 11.58 -18.29 -8.92
CA TRP A 317 11.87 -19.64 -8.47
C TRP A 317 12.09 -20.42 -9.76
N ILE A 318 13.31 -20.90 -10.04
CA ILE A 318 13.55 -21.70 -11.24
C ILE A 318 12.53 -22.82 -11.15
N SER A 319 11.52 -22.75 -12.01
CA SER A 319 10.29 -23.52 -11.80
C SER A 319 10.36 -24.77 -12.64
N GLU A 320 9.70 -25.82 -12.14
CA GLU A 320 9.32 -26.99 -12.94
C GLU A 320 8.75 -26.58 -14.32
N THR A 321 7.97 -25.49 -14.36
CA THR A 321 7.36 -24.99 -15.59
C THR A 321 8.39 -24.44 -16.58
N GLU A 322 9.41 -23.72 -16.11
CA GLU A 322 10.46 -23.20 -16.98
C GLU A 322 11.34 -24.33 -17.52
N LEU A 323 11.73 -25.27 -16.66
CA LEU A 323 12.46 -26.47 -17.06
C LEU A 323 11.65 -27.26 -18.11
N TYR A 324 10.33 -27.39 -17.92
CA TYR A 324 9.45 -28.00 -18.90
C TYR A 324 9.50 -27.32 -20.27
N TYR A 325 9.36 -26.00 -20.34
CA TYR A 325 9.39 -25.29 -21.62
C TYR A 325 10.74 -25.39 -22.32
N LYS A 326 11.85 -25.31 -21.57
CA LYS A 326 13.19 -25.49 -22.13
C LYS A 326 13.37 -26.88 -22.73
N ILE A 327 12.96 -27.93 -22.01
CA ILE A 327 13.04 -29.33 -22.48
C ILE A 327 12.09 -29.57 -23.65
N HIS A 328 10.86 -29.06 -23.59
CA HIS A 328 9.89 -29.20 -24.69
C HIS A 328 10.39 -28.55 -25.98
N ASN A 329 11.04 -27.39 -25.88
CA ASN A 329 11.59 -26.67 -27.03
C ASN A 329 12.83 -27.34 -27.64
N GLU A 330 13.66 -28.02 -26.83
CA GLU A 330 14.83 -28.78 -27.30
C GLU A 330 14.40 -30.12 -27.95
N PHE A 331 13.40 -30.80 -27.40
CA PHE A 331 12.95 -32.12 -27.84
C PHE A 331 11.60 -32.07 -28.58
N GLN A 332 11.47 -31.18 -29.58
CA GLN A 332 10.22 -30.98 -30.34
C GLN A 332 9.72 -32.23 -31.07
N ASN A 333 10.62 -33.17 -31.38
CA ASN A 333 10.30 -34.43 -32.05
C ASN A 333 9.85 -35.53 -31.08
N GLU A 334 9.96 -35.31 -29.77
CA GLU A 334 9.53 -36.24 -28.74
C GLU A 334 8.23 -35.77 -28.10
N LYS A 335 7.42 -36.73 -27.63
CA LYS A 335 6.26 -36.39 -26.82
C LYS A 335 6.74 -36.09 -25.40
N VAL A 336 6.70 -34.83 -25.00
CA VAL A 336 7.01 -34.35 -23.64
C VAL A 336 5.73 -33.90 -22.95
N VAL A 337 5.49 -34.36 -21.71
CA VAL A 337 4.28 -34.07 -20.94
C VAL A 337 4.65 -33.42 -19.61
N HIS A 338 4.05 -32.25 -19.33
CA HIS A 338 4.10 -31.60 -18.02
C HIS A 338 3.18 -32.31 -17.03
N HIS A 339 3.63 -32.54 -15.80
CA HIS A 339 2.92 -33.29 -14.76
C HIS A 339 2.46 -34.69 -15.24
N GLY A 340 3.39 -35.48 -15.77
CA GLY A 340 3.13 -36.83 -16.28
C GLY A 340 2.56 -37.78 -15.22
N LYS A 341 1.45 -38.45 -15.53
CA LYS A 341 0.75 -39.37 -14.62
C LYS A 341 0.67 -40.79 -15.19
N PRO A 342 1.80 -41.51 -15.30
CA PRO A 342 1.74 -42.89 -15.74
C PRO A 342 0.96 -43.74 -14.72
N LEU A 343 0.20 -44.73 -15.20
CA LEU A 343 -0.75 -45.49 -14.36
C LEU A 343 -0.10 -46.15 -13.13
N TRP A 344 1.16 -46.59 -13.28
CA TRP A 344 1.93 -47.22 -12.21
C TRP A 344 2.33 -46.26 -11.07
N LEU A 345 2.29 -44.94 -11.30
CA LEU A 345 2.63 -43.91 -10.32
C LEU A 345 1.43 -43.52 -9.40
N LYS A 346 0.25 -44.10 -9.68
CA LYS A 346 -0.99 -43.96 -8.90
C LYS A 346 -1.42 -42.48 -8.76
N ARG A 347 -1.40 -41.95 -7.54
CA ARG A 347 -1.84 -40.57 -7.22
C ARG A 347 -0.73 -39.51 -7.37
N GLN A 348 0.50 -39.93 -7.65
CA GLN A 348 1.64 -39.03 -7.84
C GLN A 348 1.79 -38.68 -9.33
N HIS A 349 2.59 -37.65 -9.61
CA HIS A 349 3.01 -37.28 -10.96
C HIS A 349 4.53 -37.13 -11.00
N LEU A 350 5.06 -37.17 -12.23
CA LEU A 350 6.39 -36.73 -12.59
C LEU A 350 6.30 -35.30 -13.11
N ASP A 351 7.22 -34.44 -12.71
CA ASP A 351 7.18 -33.03 -13.11
C ASP A 351 7.22 -32.89 -14.64
N ILE A 352 8.14 -33.62 -15.29
CA ILE A 352 8.20 -33.74 -16.75
C ILE A 352 8.34 -35.22 -17.11
N TYR A 353 7.64 -35.67 -18.15
CA TYR A 353 7.62 -37.08 -18.54
C TYR A 353 7.66 -37.27 -20.06
N PHE A 354 8.52 -38.19 -20.50
CA PHE A 354 8.61 -38.66 -21.88
C PHE A 354 7.89 -40.02 -21.99
N PRO A 355 6.56 -40.06 -22.24
CA PRO A 355 5.77 -41.29 -22.24
C PRO A 355 6.27 -42.38 -23.19
N ASN A 356 6.81 -42.02 -24.34
CA ASN A 356 7.27 -43.00 -25.35
C ASN A 356 8.57 -43.68 -24.93
N LYS A 357 9.34 -43.03 -24.05
CA LYS A 357 10.68 -43.43 -23.63
C LYS A 357 10.74 -43.83 -22.15
N ASN A 358 9.63 -43.63 -21.44
CA ASN A 358 9.50 -43.89 -20.00
C ASN A 358 10.54 -43.12 -19.16
N ILE A 359 10.90 -41.90 -19.55
CA ILE A 359 11.86 -41.05 -18.81
C ILE A 359 11.07 -40.02 -17.99
N GLY A 360 11.35 -39.94 -16.69
CA GLY A 360 10.82 -38.95 -15.78
C GLY A 360 11.89 -37.94 -15.37
N ILE A 361 11.51 -36.67 -15.23
CA ILE A 361 12.38 -35.61 -14.73
C ILE A 361 11.66 -34.94 -13.56
N GLU A 362 12.40 -34.72 -12.49
CA GLU A 362 11.91 -34.12 -11.25
C GLU A 362 12.80 -32.93 -10.88
N TYR A 363 12.18 -31.77 -10.72
CA TYR A 363 12.87 -30.59 -10.24
C TYR A 363 12.90 -30.60 -8.71
N GLN A 364 14.10 -30.51 -8.15
CA GLN A 364 14.36 -30.65 -6.73
C GLN A 364 14.82 -29.29 -6.17
N GLY A 365 13.87 -28.50 -5.67
CA GLY A 365 14.18 -27.27 -4.94
C GLY A 365 14.90 -27.52 -3.60
N VAL A 366 15.42 -26.46 -2.99
CA VAL A 366 16.19 -26.46 -1.72
C VAL A 366 15.47 -27.17 -0.57
N GLN A 367 14.14 -27.18 -0.60
CA GLN A 367 13.27 -27.90 0.34
C GLN A 367 13.49 -29.43 0.38
N HIS A 368 14.14 -30.02 -0.63
CA HIS A 368 14.50 -31.44 -0.64
C HIS A 368 15.85 -31.73 0.03
N GLN A 369 16.68 -30.70 0.26
CA GLN A 369 18.02 -30.84 0.82
C GLN A 369 18.11 -30.39 2.28
N LYS A 370 17.32 -29.39 2.69
CA LYS A 370 17.28 -28.90 4.07
C LYS A 370 15.85 -28.58 4.53
N PRO A 371 15.55 -28.70 5.83
CA PRO A 371 14.29 -28.20 6.37
C PRO A 371 14.20 -26.69 6.15
N VAL A 372 13.05 -26.25 5.66
CA VAL A 372 12.74 -24.84 5.44
C VAL A 372 11.47 -24.53 6.22
N ASP A 373 11.56 -23.64 7.22
CA ASP A 373 10.46 -23.36 8.15
C ASP A 373 9.20 -22.86 7.45
N PHE A 374 9.38 -22.08 6.36
CA PHE A 374 8.29 -21.61 5.49
C PHE A 374 7.42 -22.74 4.91
N PHE A 375 7.98 -23.95 4.74
CA PHE A 375 7.29 -25.13 4.22
C PHE A 375 6.92 -26.17 5.31
N GLY A 376 6.96 -25.78 6.58
CA GLY A 376 6.61 -26.65 7.72
C GLY A 376 7.80 -27.38 8.36
N GLY A 377 9.03 -26.88 8.14
CA GLY A 377 10.21 -27.26 8.89
C GLY A 377 10.57 -28.75 8.80
N GLU A 378 11.07 -29.31 9.90
CA GLU A 378 11.64 -30.66 9.94
C GLU A 378 10.63 -31.79 9.69
N GLU A 379 9.37 -31.61 10.08
CA GLU A 379 8.32 -32.61 9.85
C GLU A 379 7.94 -32.73 8.37
N SER A 380 7.76 -31.59 7.70
CA SER A 380 7.53 -31.54 6.25
C SER A 380 8.69 -32.12 5.46
N PHE A 381 9.93 -31.83 5.88
CA PHE A 381 11.14 -32.36 5.26
C PHE A 381 11.22 -33.90 5.34
N LYS A 382 10.97 -34.49 6.53
CA LYS A 382 10.95 -35.96 6.70
C LYS A 382 9.84 -36.62 5.88
N LYS A 383 8.68 -35.96 5.75
CA LYS A 383 7.57 -36.45 4.93
C LYS A 383 7.93 -36.42 3.44
N GLN A 384 8.57 -35.34 2.98
CA GLN A 384 9.02 -35.19 1.59
C GLN A 384 10.03 -36.27 1.21
N GLN A 385 11.07 -36.50 2.03
CA GLN A 385 12.04 -37.57 1.79
C GLN A 385 11.40 -38.97 1.67
N ARG A 386 10.36 -39.25 2.44
CA ARG A 386 9.62 -40.53 2.36
C ARG A 386 8.86 -40.65 1.04
N LEU A 387 8.26 -39.56 0.56
CA LEU A 387 7.56 -39.51 -0.72
C LEU A 387 8.54 -39.66 -1.89
N ASP A 388 9.67 -38.96 -1.85
CA ASP A 388 10.70 -39.02 -2.90
C ASP A 388 11.28 -40.43 -3.02
N LYS A 389 11.63 -41.08 -1.90
CA LYS A 389 12.09 -42.49 -1.89
C LYS A 389 11.06 -43.45 -2.48
N LYS A 390 9.78 -43.23 -2.17
CA LYS A 390 8.69 -44.04 -2.71
C LYS A 390 8.52 -43.83 -4.21
N LYS A 391 8.62 -42.58 -4.67
CA LYS A 391 8.56 -42.21 -6.10
C LYS A 391 9.73 -42.85 -6.85
N GLN A 392 10.95 -42.73 -6.36
CA GLN A 392 12.16 -43.34 -6.92
C GLN A 392 12.01 -44.87 -7.06
N LYS A 393 11.50 -45.55 -6.02
CA LYS A 393 11.25 -46.99 -6.07
C LYS A 393 10.23 -47.36 -7.15
N LEU A 394 9.12 -46.62 -7.23
CA LEU A 394 8.09 -46.87 -8.25
C LEU A 394 8.62 -46.67 -9.66
N CYS A 395 9.44 -45.65 -9.90
CA CYS A 395 10.10 -45.45 -11.19
C CYS A 395 11.01 -46.64 -11.53
N LYS A 396 11.87 -47.06 -10.60
CA LYS A 396 12.78 -48.21 -10.79
C LYS A 396 12.02 -49.52 -11.07
N ASP A 397 10.99 -49.82 -10.28
CA ASP A 397 10.19 -51.05 -10.41
C ASP A 397 9.44 -51.13 -11.76
N ASN A 398 9.22 -49.99 -12.43
CA ASN A 398 8.54 -49.88 -13.72
C ASN A 398 9.49 -49.52 -14.87
N GLY A 399 10.81 -49.64 -14.67
CA GLY A 399 11.82 -49.35 -15.70
C GLY A 399 11.78 -47.91 -16.22
N CYS A 400 11.39 -46.96 -15.35
CA CYS A 400 11.37 -45.54 -15.67
C CYS A 400 12.68 -44.88 -15.21
N ASP A 401 13.42 -44.32 -16.16
CA ASP A 401 14.65 -43.58 -15.88
C ASP A 401 14.29 -42.22 -15.28
N LEU A 402 14.70 -42.01 -14.03
CA LEU A 402 14.36 -40.82 -13.25
C LEU A 402 15.57 -39.90 -13.13
N ILE A 403 15.48 -38.72 -13.75
CA ILE A 403 16.52 -37.69 -13.73
C ILE A 403 16.12 -36.60 -12.73
N TYR A 404 16.99 -36.34 -11.75
CA TYR A 404 16.80 -35.24 -10.81
C TYR A 404 17.55 -34.00 -11.28
N VAL A 405 16.85 -32.87 -11.28
CA VAL A 405 17.40 -31.55 -11.62
C VAL A 405 17.36 -30.69 -10.38
N PHE A 406 18.53 -30.32 -9.85
CA PHE A 406 18.66 -29.52 -8.64
C PHE A 406 18.75 -28.03 -8.97
N GLU A 407 18.62 -27.18 -7.95
CA GLU A 407 18.88 -25.74 -8.11
C GLU A 407 20.28 -25.47 -8.68
N ASN A 408 20.41 -24.39 -9.46
CA ASN A 408 21.63 -24.02 -10.19
C ASN A 408 22.12 -25.09 -11.20
N TYR A 409 21.21 -25.88 -11.77
CA TYR A 409 21.57 -26.84 -12.81
C TYR A 409 22.17 -26.17 -14.04
N ASP A 410 23.15 -26.83 -14.66
CA ASP A 410 23.57 -26.54 -16.02
C ASP A 410 22.59 -27.22 -16.99
N PHE A 411 21.94 -26.44 -17.85
CA PHE A 411 20.94 -26.97 -18.76
C PHE A 411 21.53 -27.93 -19.80
N GLU A 412 22.78 -27.74 -20.22
CA GLU A 412 23.45 -28.64 -21.16
C GLU A 412 23.72 -30.02 -20.55
N ASP A 413 24.04 -30.08 -19.26
CA ASP A 413 24.17 -31.35 -18.52
C ASP A 413 22.84 -32.08 -18.41
N VAL A 414 21.74 -31.35 -18.16
CA VAL A 414 20.38 -31.92 -18.15
C VAL A 414 20.03 -32.50 -19.53
N ILE A 415 20.30 -31.78 -20.61
CA ILE A 415 20.10 -32.26 -21.98
C ILE A 415 20.93 -33.50 -22.25
N SER A 416 22.21 -33.51 -21.88
CA SER A 416 23.11 -34.66 -22.05
C SER A 416 22.57 -35.91 -21.36
N LYS A 417 22.11 -35.78 -20.11
CA LYS A 417 21.48 -36.86 -19.35
C LYS A 417 20.23 -37.39 -20.04
N ILE A 418 19.35 -36.51 -20.53
CA ILE A 418 18.16 -36.92 -21.28
C ILE A 418 18.56 -37.65 -22.57
N LYS A 419 19.48 -37.10 -23.36
CA LYS A 419 19.99 -37.72 -24.60
C LYS A 419 20.65 -39.08 -24.37
N SER A 420 21.30 -39.27 -23.22
CA SER A 420 21.88 -40.57 -22.84
C SER A 420 20.85 -41.63 -22.45
N ALA A 421 19.66 -41.21 -22.04
CA ALA A 421 18.55 -42.08 -21.66
C ALA A 421 17.53 -42.32 -22.79
N LEU A 422 17.58 -41.54 -23.88
CA LEU A 422 16.74 -41.69 -25.09
C LEU A 422 17.20 -42.83 -25.99
#